data_AF-A0AAQ3KK28-F1
#
_entry.id   AF-A0AAQ3KK28-F1
#
_cell.length_a   1.000
_cell.length_b   1.000
_cell.length_c   1.000
_cell.angle_alpha   90.00
_cell.angle_beta   90.00
_cell.angle_gamma   90.00
#
_symmetry.space_group_name_H-M   'P 1'
#
loop_
_entity.id
_entity.type
_entity.pdbx_description
1 polymer ?
#
loop_
_entity_poly.entity_id
_entity_poly.type
_entity_poly.pdbx_seq_one_letter_code
_entity_poly.pdbx_strand_id
1 'polypeptide(L)'
;MNVFGVENRDTLTHKATGYSAKLLKKPDQCRAVYACSHLFWVDEQDGTKDGERVLLCLKRALRIANAAQQMANATRGSSGPVILFIEILNKYIYFFEKGNPQITSSVLQGLIELIKTEMQSDSTSDPSADAFLASTLRYIQFQKQKGGVMGEKYEPIKV
;
A
#
# COMPACT_ATOMS: atom_id res chain seq x y z
N MET A 1 -3.17 8.95 25.28
CA MET A 1 -3.26 8.08 26.48
C MET A 1 -3.39 6.65 25.99
N ASN A 2 -2.37 5.81 26.21
CA ASN A 2 -2.39 4.40 25.77
C ASN A 2 -2.89 3.52 26.92
N VAL A 3 -4.08 2.95 26.78
CA VAL A 3 -4.75 2.15 27.83
C VAL A 3 -4.18 0.72 27.90
N PHE A 4 -3.68 0.19 26.79
CA PHE A 4 -3.10 -1.16 26.73
C PHE A 4 -1.57 -1.13 26.87
N GLY A 5 -1.04 -2.00 27.74
CA GLY A 5 0.41 -2.29 27.81
C GLY A 5 0.93 -3.00 26.56
N VAL A 6 2.26 -3.09 26.44
CA VAL A 6 2.97 -3.58 25.23
C VAL A 6 2.50 -4.98 24.81
N GLU A 7 2.44 -5.94 25.73
CA GLU A 7 2.05 -7.33 25.43
C GLU A 7 0.59 -7.47 24.97
N ASN A 8 -0.32 -6.74 25.63
CA ASN A 8 -1.74 -6.72 25.26
C ASN A 8 -1.92 -6.08 23.88
N ARG A 9 -1.21 -4.98 23.62
CA ARG A 9 -1.21 -4.30 22.31
C ARG A 9 -0.66 -5.23 21.22
N ASP A 10 0.45 -5.91 21.47
CA ASP A 10 1.04 -6.86 20.52
C ASP A 10 0.05 -7.98 20.16
N THR A 11 -0.57 -8.58 21.18
CA THR A 11 -1.60 -9.62 21.01
C THR A 11 -2.80 -9.11 20.19
N LEU A 12 -3.32 -7.92 20.52
CA LEU A 12 -4.47 -7.34 19.84
C LEU A 12 -4.14 -7.00 18.37
N THR A 13 -2.98 -6.40 18.11
CA THR A 13 -2.57 -6.04 16.73
C THR A 13 -2.33 -7.27 15.87
N HIS A 14 -1.71 -8.32 16.42
CA HIS A 14 -1.54 -9.59 15.73
C HIS A 14 -2.90 -10.24 15.40
N LYS A 15 -3.82 -10.32 16.38
CA LYS A 15 -5.17 -10.86 16.18
C LYS A 15 -5.96 -10.05 15.16
N ALA A 16 -5.97 -8.72 15.26
CA ALA A 16 -6.67 -7.83 14.34
C ALA A 16 -6.18 -8.03 12.90
N THR A 17 -4.87 -8.08 12.69
CA THR A 17 -4.27 -8.37 11.37
C THR A 17 -4.67 -9.76 10.86
N GLY A 18 -4.68 -10.75 11.76
CA GLY A 18 -5.11 -12.12 11.47
C GLY A 18 -6.57 -12.21 11.02
N TYR A 19 -7.49 -11.48 11.67
CA TYR A 19 -8.91 -11.45 11.31
C TYR A 19 -9.20 -10.60 10.07
N SER A 20 -8.51 -9.47 9.88
CA SER A 20 -8.58 -8.67 8.65
C SER A 20 -8.28 -9.53 7.42
N ALA A 21 -7.32 -10.45 7.55
CA ALA A 21 -6.98 -11.38 6.49
C ALA A 21 -7.90 -12.60 6.37
N LYS A 22 -9.03 -12.64 7.08
CA LYS A 22 -10.06 -13.69 6.97
C LYS A 22 -11.40 -13.16 6.48
N LEU A 23 -11.48 -11.88 6.11
CA LEU A 23 -12.68 -11.31 5.51
C LEU A 23 -13.04 -12.04 4.20
N LEU A 24 -14.35 -12.14 3.95
CA LEU A 24 -14.89 -12.92 2.84
C LEU A 24 -14.52 -12.35 1.47
N LYS A 25 -14.71 -11.03 1.28
CA LYS A 25 -14.45 -10.36 0.00
C LYS A 25 -12.98 -9.95 -0.07
N LYS A 26 -12.29 -10.28 -1.17
CA LYS A 26 -10.87 -9.93 -1.36
C LYS A 26 -10.58 -8.43 -1.29
N PRO A 27 -11.38 -7.53 -1.89
CA PRO A 27 -11.12 -6.10 -1.76
C PRO A 27 -11.16 -5.65 -0.29
N ASP A 28 -12.15 -6.11 0.47
CA ASP A 28 -12.28 -5.77 1.89
C ASP A 28 -11.13 -6.37 2.71
N GLN A 29 -10.75 -7.62 2.43
CA GLN A 29 -9.59 -8.29 3.02
C GLN A 29 -8.30 -7.49 2.77
N CYS A 30 -8.09 -7.02 1.54
CA CYS A 30 -6.93 -6.22 1.14
C CYS A 30 -6.88 -4.91 1.92
N ARG A 31 -8.00 -4.17 1.93
CA ARG A 31 -8.12 -2.88 2.62
C ARG A 31 -7.92 -2.98 4.12
N ALA A 32 -8.54 -3.97 4.73
CA ALA A 32 -8.38 -4.22 6.16
C ALA A 32 -6.94 -4.60 6.51
N VAL A 33 -6.26 -5.41 5.68
CA VAL A 33 -4.88 -5.83 5.92
C VAL A 33 -3.88 -4.68 5.76
N TYR A 34 -3.96 -3.86 4.71
CA TYR A 34 -3.05 -2.70 4.63
C TYR A 34 -3.39 -1.68 5.72
N ALA A 35 -4.66 -1.55 6.16
CA ALA A 35 -5.00 -0.63 7.24
C ALA A 35 -4.32 -1.03 8.56
N CYS A 36 -4.19 -2.34 8.83
CA CYS A 36 -3.46 -2.85 9.98
C CYS A 36 -1.97 -2.45 10.00
N SER A 37 -1.36 -2.05 8.88
CA SER A 37 0.02 -1.56 8.88
C SER A 37 0.21 -0.34 9.81
N HIS A 38 -0.80 0.52 9.94
CA HIS A 38 -0.76 1.68 10.83
C HIS A 38 -0.74 1.28 12.32
N LEU A 39 -1.18 0.08 12.69
CA LEU A 39 -1.09 -0.43 14.06
C LEU A 39 0.37 -0.71 14.49
N PHE A 40 1.26 -0.86 13.51
CA PHE A 40 2.69 -1.11 13.71
C PHE A 40 3.54 0.15 13.54
N TRP A 41 2.92 1.30 13.22
CA TRP A 41 3.63 2.56 13.00
C TRP A 41 2.81 3.75 13.49
N VAL A 42 3.12 4.19 14.71
CA VAL A 42 2.44 5.28 15.43
C VAL A 42 3.45 6.40 15.67
N ASP A 43 3.12 7.62 15.24
CA ASP A 43 4.01 8.79 15.29
C ASP A 43 3.99 9.55 16.64
N GLU A 44 3.46 8.93 17.69
CA GLU A 44 3.46 9.50 19.05
C GLU A 44 4.81 9.27 19.75
N GLN A 45 5.09 10.05 20.81
CA GLN A 45 6.38 10.03 21.53
C GLN A 45 6.77 8.64 22.05
N ASP A 46 5.77 7.84 22.45
CA ASP A 46 5.91 6.44 22.86
C ASP A 46 5.25 5.46 21.85
N GLY A 47 5.06 5.92 20.62
CA GLY A 47 4.45 5.15 19.54
C GLY A 47 5.37 4.04 19.03
N THR A 48 4.79 2.90 18.66
CA THR A 48 5.57 1.81 18.06
C THR A 48 5.89 2.11 16.61
N LYS A 49 7.15 1.90 16.20
CA LYS A 49 7.62 2.03 14.81
C LYS A 49 8.31 0.74 14.36
N ASP A 50 7.50 -0.28 14.12
CA ASP A 50 7.95 -1.58 13.61
C ASP A 50 7.80 -1.62 12.07
N GLY A 51 8.88 -1.20 11.39
CA GLY A 51 8.90 -1.11 9.94
C GLY A 51 8.79 -2.46 9.21
N GLU A 52 9.24 -3.54 9.84
CA GLU A 52 9.19 -4.89 9.27
C GLU A 52 7.75 -5.42 9.25
N ARG A 53 7.01 -5.22 10.35
CA ARG A 53 5.59 -5.60 10.41
C ARG A 53 4.71 -4.73 9.52
N VAL A 54 5.04 -3.45 9.36
CA VAL A 54 4.42 -2.59 8.32
C VAL A 54 4.61 -3.24 6.95
N LEU A 55 5.84 -3.56 6.58
CA LEU A 55 6.15 -4.16 5.28
C LEU A 55 5.47 -5.52 5.10
N LEU A 56 5.38 -6.33 6.15
CA LEU A 56 4.67 -7.61 6.13
C LEU A 56 3.18 -7.43 5.82
N CYS A 57 2.52 -6.45 6.43
CA CYS A 57 1.12 -6.13 6.13
C CYS A 57 0.94 -5.67 4.68
N LEU A 58 1.80 -4.77 4.20
CA LEU A 58 1.71 -4.26 2.83
C LEU A 58 2.00 -5.35 1.78
N LYS A 59 2.99 -6.22 2.01
CA LYS A 59 3.27 -7.39 1.15
C LYS A 59 2.09 -8.37 1.15
N ARG A 60 1.45 -8.58 2.31
CA ARG A 60 0.26 -9.43 2.39
C ARG A 60 -0.93 -8.83 1.64
N ALA A 61 -1.16 -7.52 1.77
CA ALA A 61 -2.19 -6.81 1.01
C ALA A 61 -1.95 -6.93 -0.51
N LEU A 62 -0.70 -6.77 -0.95
CA LEU A 62 -0.32 -6.93 -2.36
C LEU A 62 -0.62 -8.35 -2.90
N ARG A 63 -0.34 -9.39 -2.11
CA ARG A 63 -0.72 -10.77 -2.47
C ARG A 63 -2.23 -10.96 -2.59
N ILE A 64 -3.00 -10.31 -1.72
CA ILE A 64 -4.47 -10.36 -1.77
C ILE A 64 -5.00 -9.61 -2.99
N ALA A 65 -4.44 -8.45 -3.31
CA ALA A 65 -4.77 -7.67 -4.52
C ALA A 65 -4.48 -8.49 -5.80
N ASN A 66 -3.32 -9.14 -5.89
CA ASN A 66 -2.98 -10.05 -6.98
C ASN A 66 -3.99 -11.20 -7.12
N ALA A 67 -4.39 -11.82 -6.01
CA ALA A 67 -5.41 -12.87 -6.05
C ALA A 67 -6.79 -12.34 -6.50
N ALA A 68 -7.14 -11.11 -6.13
CA ALA A 68 -8.38 -10.47 -6.58
C ALA A 68 -8.34 -10.19 -8.09
N GLN A 69 -7.21 -9.68 -8.59
CA GLN A 69 -6.96 -9.43 -10.01
C GLN A 69 -7.07 -10.71 -10.84
N GLN A 70 -6.42 -11.80 -10.41
CA GLN A 70 -6.47 -13.09 -11.11
C GLN A 70 -7.89 -13.66 -11.19
N MET A 71 -8.69 -13.53 -10.12
CA MET A 71 -10.09 -13.99 -10.14
C MET A 71 -10.99 -13.15 -11.06
N ALA A 72 -10.76 -11.83 -11.11
CA ALA A 72 -11.47 -10.96 -12.03
C ALA A 72 -11.14 -11.31 -13.49
N ASN A 73 -9.85 -11.49 -13.81
CA ASN A 73 -9.41 -11.89 -15.14
C ASN A 73 -9.98 -13.26 -15.59
N ALA A 74 -10.17 -14.20 -14.66
CA ALA A 74 -10.80 -15.49 -14.92
C ALA A 74 -12.31 -15.38 -15.21
N THR A 75 -12.97 -14.35 -14.67
CA THR A 75 -14.40 -14.11 -14.85
C THR A 75 -14.59 -13.12 -15.99
N ARG A 76 -14.63 -13.64 -17.22
CA ARG A 76 -14.68 -12.86 -18.48
C ARG A 76 -15.60 -11.63 -18.35
N GLY A 77 -15.01 -10.43 -18.42
CA GLY A 77 -15.75 -9.16 -18.50
C GLY A 77 -15.70 -8.26 -17.26
N SER A 78 -14.94 -8.61 -16.22
CA SER A 78 -14.64 -7.68 -15.12
C SER A 78 -13.17 -7.33 -15.13
N SER A 79 -12.85 -6.08 -15.45
CA SER A 79 -11.57 -5.47 -15.10
C SER A 79 -11.29 -5.73 -13.61
N GLY A 80 -10.09 -6.23 -13.31
CA GLY A 80 -9.72 -6.50 -11.93
C GLY A 80 -9.56 -5.22 -11.13
N PRO A 81 -9.57 -5.28 -9.78
CA PRO A 81 -9.58 -4.08 -8.96
C PRO A 81 -8.18 -3.46 -8.89
N VAL A 82 -7.67 -2.97 -10.02
CA VAL A 82 -6.36 -2.31 -10.14
C VAL A 82 -6.22 -1.13 -9.16
N ILE A 83 -7.36 -0.53 -8.81
CA ILE A 83 -7.51 0.44 -7.72
C ILE A 83 -6.84 -0.03 -6.42
N LEU A 84 -6.93 -1.31 -6.05
CA LEU A 84 -6.30 -1.82 -4.83
C LEU A 84 -4.77 -1.68 -4.86
N PHE A 85 -4.14 -1.85 -6.02
CA PHE A 85 -2.70 -1.66 -6.16
C PHE A 85 -2.33 -0.18 -6.00
N ILE A 86 -3.12 0.73 -6.54
CA ILE A 86 -2.94 2.19 -6.38
C ILE A 86 -3.13 2.60 -4.91
N GLU A 87 -4.14 2.05 -4.23
CA GLU A 87 -4.35 2.25 -2.78
C GLU A 87 -3.13 1.78 -1.98
N ILE A 88 -2.62 0.57 -2.27
CA ILE A 88 -1.42 0.01 -1.63
C ILE A 88 -0.21 0.88 -1.91
N LEU A 89 0.00 1.36 -3.14
CA LEU A 89 1.08 2.28 -3.50
C LEU A 89 1.05 3.54 -2.63
N ASN A 90 -0.12 4.14 -2.46
CA ASN A 90 -0.28 5.31 -1.58
C ASN A 90 0.06 4.99 -0.11
N LYS A 91 -0.17 3.76 0.36
CA LYS A 91 0.31 3.31 1.68
C LYS A 91 1.82 3.16 1.75
N TYR A 92 2.46 2.59 0.73
CA TYR A 92 3.92 2.55 0.66
C TYR A 92 4.52 3.97 0.67
N ILE A 93 3.97 4.89 -0.13
CA ILE A 93 4.37 6.31 -0.19
C ILE A 93 4.27 6.94 1.20
N TYR A 94 3.15 6.75 1.90
CA TYR A 94 2.98 7.28 3.26
C TYR A 94 4.12 6.84 4.19
N PHE A 95 4.40 5.54 4.27
CA PHE A 95 5.43 5.03 5.18
C PHE A 95 6.86 5.34 4.71
N PHE A 96 7.08 5.50 3.40
CA PHE A 96 8.33 6.00 2.84
C PHE A 96 8.64 7.41 3.36
N GLU A 97 7.65 8.30 3.33
CA GLU A 97 7.77 9.68 3.84
C GLU A 97 7.89 9.75 5.36
N LYS A 98 7.26 8.82 6.07
CA LYS A 98 7.46 8.63 7.52
C LYS A 98 8.83 8.08 7.89
N GLY A 99 9.66 7.75 6.91
CA GLY A 99 11.03 7.30 7.12
C GLY A 99 11.14 5.84 7.53
N ASN A 100 10.19 4.98 7.17
CA ASN A 100 10.32 3.55 7.36
C ASN A 100 11.45 3.01 6.43
N PRO A 101 12.58 2.53 6.97
CA PRO A 101 13.73 2.11 6.17
C PRO A 101 13.46 0.85 5.32
N GLN A 102 12.42 0.09 5.67
CA GLN A 102 12.01 -1.11 4.94
C GLN A 102 11.32 -0.78 3.61
N ILE A 103 10.97 0.49 3.39
CA ILE A 103 10.34 0.96 2.16
C ILE A 103 11.34 1.84 1.44
N THR A 104 11.70 1.43 0.23
CA THR A 104 12.70 2.09 -0.60
C THR A 104 12.08 2.65 -1.87
N SER A 105 12.76 3.58 -2.51
CA SER A 105 12.38 4.09 -3.84
C SER A 105 12.30 2.95 -4.88
N SER A 106 13.13 1.91 -4.77
CA SER A 106 13.06 0.74 -5.64
C SER A 106 11.77 -0.08 -5.49
N VAL A 107 11.25 -0.23 -4.26
CA VAL A 107 9.97 -0.89 -4.02
C VAL A 107 8.82 -0.07 -4.60
N LEU A 108 8.86 1.25 -4.46
CA LEU A 108 7.88 2.15 -5.06
C LEU A 108 7.90 2.06 -6.59
N GLN A 109 9.10 2.08 -7.19
CA GLN A 109 9.28 1.94 -8.64
C GLN A 109 8.68 0.64 -9.17
N GLY A 110 9.03 -0.50 -8.55
CA GLY A 110 8.51 -1.80 -8.97
C GLY A 110 6.99 -1.91 -8.86
N LEU A 111 6.38 -1.26 -7.85
CA LEU A 111 4.93 -1.24 -7.71
C LEU A 111 4.26 -0.35 -8.76
N ILE A 112 4.86 0.80 -9.13
CA ILE A 112 4.37 1.65 -10.22
C ILE A 112 4.41 0.89 -11.56
N GLU A 113 5.50 0.17 -11.83
CA GLU A 113 5.66 -0.64 -13.05
C GLU A 113 4.61 -1.77 -13.10
N LEU A 114 4.38 -2.45 -11.97
CA LEU A 114 3.33 -3.46 -11.86
C LEU A 114 1.95 -2.87 -12.17
N ILE A 115 1.60 -1.72 -11.57
CA ILE A 115 0.31 -1.06 -11.80
C ILE A 115 0.16 -0.70 -13.29
N LYS A 116 1.17 -0.07 -13.90
CA LYS A 116 1.15 0.28 -15.33
C LYS A 116 0.93 -0.95 -16.21
N THR A 117 1.52 -2.09 -15.86
CA THR A 117 1.37 -3.36 -16.59
C THR A 117 -0.05 -3.91 -16.48
N GLU A 118 -0.60 -3.95 -15.26
CA GLU A 118 -1.98 -4.43 -15.04
C GLU A 118 -3.01 -3.55 -15.76
N MET A 119 -2.82 -2.22 -15.75
CA MET A 119 -3.72 -1.29 -16.45
C MET A 119 -3.66 -1.42 -17.99
N GLN A 120 -2.51 -1.77 -18.56
CA GLN A 120 -2.37 -2.02 -20.00
C GLN A 120 -2.96 -3.36 -20.44
N SER A 121 -3.01 -4.34 -19.53
CA SER A 121 -3.57 -5.67 -19.81
C SER A 121 -5.10 -5.67 -19.91
N ASP A 122 -5.74 -4.60 -19.44
CA ASP A 122 -7.19 -4.44 -19.43
C ASP A 122 -7.67 -3.79 -20.74
N SER A 123 -8.54 -4.49 -21.49
CA SER A 123 -9.07 -3.99 -22.77
C SER A 123 -10.00 -2.78 -22.64
N THR A 124 -10.45 -2.49 -21.42
CA THR A 124 -11.29 -1.34 -21.06
C THR A 124 -10.62 -0.60 -19.91
N SER A 125 -10.07 0.59 -20.17
CA SER A 125 -9.50 1.40 -19.10
C SER A 125 -10.62 1.89 -18.18
N ASP A 126 -10.42 1.74 -16.87
CA ASP A 126 -11.29 2.34 -15.85
C ASP A 126 -10.85 3.80 -15.64
N PRO A 127 -11.67 4.81 -16.05
CA PRO A 127 -11.29 6.21 -15.93
C PRO A 127 -11.02 6.64 -14.48
N SER A 128 -11.64 5.97 -13.51
CA SER A 128 -11.44 6.23 -12.09
C SER A 128 -10.03 5.79 -11.66
N ALA A 129 -9.60 4.60 -12.09
CA ALA A 129 -8.26 4.09 -11.82
C ALA A 129 -7.18 4.96 -12.50
N ASP A 130 -7.42 5.36 -13.75
CA ASP A 130 -6.55 6.27 -14.50
C ASP A 130 -6.36 7.60 -13.77
N ALA A 131 -7.46 8.24 -13.36
CA ALA A 131 -7.44 9.50 -12.64
C ALA A 131 -6.72 9.37 -11.27
N PHE A 132 -6.92 8.25 -10.57
CA PHE A 132 -6.30 8.01 -9.28
C PHE A 132 -4.79 7.77 -9.41
N LEU A 133 -4.36 6.95 -10.37
CA LEU A 133 -2.94 6.77 -10.65
C LEU A 133 -2.31 8.08 -11.07
N ALA A 134 -2.91 8.82 -12.02
CA ALA A 134 -2.39 10.10 -12.48
C ALA A 134 -2.19 11.11 -11.34
N SER A 135 -3.13 11.14 -10.39
CA SER A 135 -3.01 11.98 -9.19
C SER A 135 -1.84 11.56 -8.30
N THR A 136 -1.64 10.24 -8.14
CA THR A 136 -0.52 9.67 -7.37
C THR A 136 0.83 9.97 -8.05
N LEU A 137 0.94 9.82 -9.37
CA LEU A 137 2.17 10.14 -10.11
C LEU A 137 2.49 11.64 -10.08
N ARG A 138 1.46 12.50 -10.18
CA ARG A 138 1.62 13.94 -10.02
C ARG A 138 2.16 14.30 -8.65
N TYR A 139 1.69 13.64 -7.60
CA TYR A 139 2.21 13.82 -6.24
C TYR A 139 3.69 13.44 -6.14
N ILE A 140 4.08 12.29 -6.70
CA ILE A 140 5.49 11.86 -6.76
C ILE A 140 6.35 12.91 -7.48
N GLN A 141 5.89 13.39 -8.63
CA GLN A 141 6.59 14.42 -9.39
C GLN A 141 6.72 15.74 -8.62
N PHE A 142 5.66 16.14 -7.90
CA PHE A 142 5.69 17.30 -7.02
C PHE A 142 6.74 17.13 -5.90
N GLN A 143 6.82 15.96 -5.27
CA GLN A 143 7.82 15.69 -4.24
C GLN A 143 9.26 15.79 -4.78
N LYS A 144 9.51 15.32 -6.01
CA LYS A 144 10.81 15.50 -6.68
C LYS A 144 11.18 16.98 -6.84
N GLN A 145 10.25 17.78 -7.38
CA GLN A 145 10.47 19.20 -7.68
C GLN A 145 10.61 20.06 -6.43
N LYS A 146 9.97 19.66 -5.32
CA LYS A 146 10.05 20.38 -4.04
C LYS A 146 11.48 20.46 -3.47
N GLY A 147 12.36 19.55 -3.87
CA GLY A 147 13.76 19.52 -3.44
C GLY A 147 13.95 19.12 -1.95
N GLY A 148 15.16 19.33 -1.45
CA GLY A 148 15.57 18.93 -0.10
C GLY A 148 15.65 17.41 0.07
N VAL A 149 15.76 16.96 1.33
CA VAL A 149 15.98 15.55 1.67
C VAL A 149 14.87 14.64 1.12
N MET A 150 13.62 15.12 1.08
CA MET A 150 12.53 14.34 0.48
C MET A 150 12.64 14.30 -1.04
N GLY A 151 12.93 15.42 -1.72
CA GLY A 151 13.15 15.42 -3.16
C GLY A 151 14.24 14.43 -3.58
N GLU A 152 15.37 14.41 -2.88
CA GLU A 152 16.47 13.45 -3.10
C GLU A 152 16.03 11.99 -2.97
N LYS A 153 15.17 11.69 -1.98
CA LYS A 153 14.60 10.35 -1.78
C LYS A 153 13.73 9.91 -2.95
N TYR A 154 12.98 10.83 -3.55
CA TYR A 154 12.11 10.56 -4.70
C TYR A 154 12.86 10.54 -6.03
N GLU A 155 14.05 11.14 -6.12
CA GLU A 155 14.86 11.27 -7.35
C GLU A 155 14.97 9.96 -8.17
N PRO A 156 15.24 8.78 -7.57
CA PRO A 156 15.39 7.53 -8.32
C PRO A 156 14.10 6.99 -8.96
N ILE A 157 12.93 7.48 -8.54
CA ILE A 157 11.62 6.99 -8.99
C ILE A 157 11.28 7.60 -10.36
N LYS A 158 11.08 6.76 -11.36
CA LYS A 158 10.71 7.14 -12.73
C LYS A 158 9.20 7.05 -12.88
N VAL A 159 8.55 8.21 -12.96
CA VAL A 159 7.09 8.33 -13.14
C VAL A 159 6.73 8.67 -14.56
#